data_AF-A0A2E0XQP6-F1
#
_entry.id   AF-A0A2E0XQP6-F1
#
_cell.length_a   1.000
_cell.length_b   1.000
_cell.length_c   1.000
_cell.angle_alpha   90.00
_cell.angle_beta   90.00
_cell.angle_gamma   90.00
#
_symmetry.space_group_name_H-M   'P 1'
#
loop_
_entity.id
_entity.type
_entity.pdbx_description
1 polymer ?
#
loop_
_entity_poly.entity_id
_entity_poly.type
_entity_poly.pdbx_seq_one_letter_code
_entity_poly.pdbx_strand_id
1 'polypeptide(L)' 'MQRTTVTADHFIIATGSRPKMIDAIDIDGHFIMTSDHLMQLKRFPRSLVISGAGIVGCEFDTILFAILVRLKSI' A
#
# COMPACT_ATOMS: atom_id res chain seq x y z
N MET A 1 -4.09 2.12 -29.74
CA MET A 1 -5.03 1.41 -28.83
C MET A 1 -6.06 0.69 -29.67
N GLN A 2 -6.18 -0.62 -29.56
CA GLN A 2 -7.17 -1.39 -30.30
C GLN A 2 -8.47 -1.44 -29.48
N ARG A 3 -9.61 -1.18 -30.12
CA ARG A 3 -10.93 -1.12 -29.46
C ARG A 3 -11.71 -2.38 -29.80
N THR A 4 -12.28 -3.02 -28.79
CA THR A 4 -13.10 -4.24 -28.95
C THR A 4 -14.47 -3.98 -28.35
N THR A 5 -15.52 -4.37 -29.07
CA THR A 5 -16.92 -4.29 -28.61
C THR A 5 -17.36 -5.66 -28.10
N VAL A 6 -18.00 -5.69 -26.93
CA VAL A 6 -18.49 -6.92 -26.29
C VAL A 6 -19.97 -6.76 -25.97
N THR A 7 -20.79 -7.78 -26.23
CA THR A 7 -22.25 -7.78 -26.01
C THR A 7 -22.64 -8.92 -25.09
N ALA A 8 -23.51 -8.66 -24.12
CA ALA A 8 -24.07 -9.64 -23.18
C ALA A 8 -25.40 -9.11 -22.62
N ASP A 9 -26.26 -10.01 -22.11
CA ASP A 9 -27.51 -9.63 -21.45
C ASP A 9 -27.25 -8.88 -20.12
N HIS A 10 -26.18 -9.27 -19.42
CA HIS A 10 -25.73 -8.64 -18.17
C HIS A 10 -24.21 -8.55 -18.11
N PHE A 11 -23.71 -7.52 -17.43
CA PHE A 11 -22.29 -7.32 -17.17
C PHE A 11 -22.04 -7.19 -15.66
N ILE A 12 -20.93 -7.77 -15.18
CA ILE A 12 -20.41 -7.57 -13.83
C ILE A 12 -19.08 -6.83 -13.93
N ILE A 13 -18.95 -5.72 -13.21
CA ILE A 13 -17.69 -5.00 -13.06
C ILE A 13 -17.03 -5.45 -11.76
N ALA A 14 -15.96 -6.25 -11.88
CA ALA A 14 -15.22 -6.82 -10.75
C ALA A 14 -13.71 -6.55 -10.87
N THR A 15 -13.34 -5.33 -11.25
CA THR A 15 -11.93 -4.95 -11.52
C THR A 15 -11.10 -4.68 -10.27
N GLY A 16 -11.68 -4.82 -9.07
CA GLY A 16 -10.99 -4.60 -7.80
C GLY A 16 -10.70 -3.11 -7.51
N SER A 17 -9.87 -2.87 -6.48
CA SER A 17 -9.40 -1.55 -6.08
C SER A 17 -7.88 -1.42 -6.27
N ARG A 18 -7.36 -0.20 -6.13
CA ARG A 18 -5.92 0.11 -6.20
C ARG A 18 -5.56 1.17 -5.18
N PRO A 19 -4.34 1.17 -4.60
CA PRO A 19 -3.91 2.18 -3.67
C PRO A 19 -4.04 3.59 -4.27
N LYS A 20 -4.50 4.54 -3.46
CA LYS A 20 -4.53 5.95 -3.87
C LYS A 20 -3.10 6.49 -3.79
N MET A 21 -2.55 6.94 -4.91
CA MET A 21 -1.27 7.64 -4.93
C MET A 21 -1.46 9.12 -4.58
N ILE A 22 -0.45 9.70 -3.95
CA ILE A 22 -0.39 11.13 -3.65
C ILE A 22 0.54 11.75 -4.68
N ASP A 23 0.00 12.57 -5.59
CA ASP A 23 0.73 13.11 -6.75
C ASP A 23 1.97 13.93 -6.39
N ALA A 24 2.07 14.42 -5.15
CA ALA A 24 3.20 15.20 -4.65
C ALA A 24 4.34 14.34 -4.06
N ILE A 25 4.19 13.01 -4.03
CA ILE A 25 5.12 12.11 -3.35
C ILE A 25 5.54 10.99 -4.29
N ASP A 26 6.81 11.00 -4.67
CA ASP A 26 7.41 9.91 -5.43
C ASP A 26 7.79 8.75 -4.51
N ILE A 27 7.37 7.55 -4.87
CA ILE A 27 7.69 6.31 -4.15
C ILE A 27 9.04 5.80 -4.65
N ASP A 28 10.07 5.87 -3.81
CA ASP A 28 11.44 5.47 -4.15
C ASP A 28 11.80 4.03 -3.73
N GLY A 29 10.95 3.41 -2.90
CA GLY A 29 11.17 2.06 -2.38
C GLY A 29 12.30 1.96 -1.33
N HIS A 30 12.85 3.09 -0.87
CA HIS A 30 13.90 3.16 0.16
C HIS A 30 13.46 4.00 1.36
N PHE A 31 13.11 5.27 1.15
CA PHE A 31 12.62 6.18 2.19
C PHE A 31 11.10 6.30 2.18
N ILE A 32 10.51 6.27 0.99
CA ILE A 32 9.07 6.33 0.77
C ILE A 32 8.64 5.00 0.18
N MET A 33 7.88 4.25 0.96
CA MET A 33 7.56 2.85 0.69
C MET A 33 6.05 2.62 0.75
N THR A 34 5.60 1.61 0.01
CA THR A 34 4.26 1.04 0.14
C THR A 34 4.34 -0.22 0.99
N SER A 35 3.19 -0.80 1.34
CA SER A 35 3.12 -2.12 1.98
C SER A 35 3.88 -3.18 1.19
N ASP A 36 3.87 -3.12 -0.14
CA ASP A 36 4.53 -4.10 -1.00
C ASP A 36 6.06 -4.04 -0.87
N HIS A 37 6.62 -2.83 -0.80
CA HIS A 37 8.06 -2.64 -0.55
C HIS A 37 8.46 -3.13 0.85
N LEU A 38 7.64 -2.87 1.86
CA LEU A 38 7.89 -3.27 3.24
C LEU A 38 8.01 -4.80 3.37
N MET A 39 7.19 -5.56 2.64
CA MET A 39 7.21 -7.03 2.61
C MET A 39 8.50 -7.60 2.00
N GLN A 40 9.26 -6.80 1.25
CA GLN A 40 10.51 -7.20 0.60
C GLN A 40 11.76 -6.78 1.38
N LEU A 41 11.60 -6.15 2.56
CA LEU A 41 12.72 -5.69 3.36
C LEU A 41 13.58 -6.85 3.86
N LYS A 42 14.89 -6.78 3.61
CA LYS A 42 15.87 -7.72 4.17
C LYS A 42 16.17 -7.44 5.64
N ARG A 43 15.97 -6.19 6.09
CA ARG A 43 16.20 -5.72 7.46
C ARG A 43 15.19 -4.62 7.79
N PHE A 44 14.64 -4.64 9.00
CA PHE A 44 13.74 -3.59 9.47
C PHE A 44 14.51 -2.32 9.84
N PRO A 45 13.96 -1.12 9.55
CA PRO A 45 14.54 0.13 10.01
C PRO A 45 14.38 0.29 11.53
N ARG A 46 15.20 1.17 12.13
CA ARG A 46 15.07 1.49 13.57
C ARG A 46 13.79 2.26 13.91
N SER A 47 13.26 3.00 12.95
CA SER A 47 12.02 3.77 13.10
C SER A 47 11.29 3.88 11.77
N LEU A 48 9.97 3.93 11.84
CA LEU A 48 9.11 4.03 10.66
C LEU A 48 7.91 4.93 10.96
N VAL A 49 7.43 5.63 9.94
CA VAL A 49 6.17 6.39 9.97
C VAL A 49 5.17 5.71 9.06
N ILE A 50 3.98 5.38 9.58
CA ILE A 50 2.86 4.91 8.77
C ILE A 50 1.93 6.09 8.52
N SER A 51 1.72 6.41 7.24
CA SER A 51 0.78 7.44 6.82
C SER A 51 -0.52 6.79 6.37
N GLY A 52 -1.59 7.05 7.11
CA GLY A 52 -2.93 6.52 6.85
C GLY A 52 -3.38 5.47 7.87
N ALA A 53 -4.48 5.77 8.58
CA ALA A 53 -5.11 4.91 9.59
C ALA A 53 -6.19 3.97 9.02
N GLY A 54 -6.02 3.51 7.78
CA GLY A 54 -6.90 2.50 7.19
C GLY A 54 -6.62 1.09 7.76
N ILE A 55 -7.45 0.11 7.40
CA ILE A 55 -7.31 -1.29 7.88
C ILE A 55 -5.88 -1.82 7.64
N VAL A 56 -5.35 -1.64 6.43
CA VAL A 56 -3.98 -2.04 6.08
C VAL A 56 -2.94 -1.33 6.96
N GLY A 57 -3.10 -0.03 7.20
CA GLY A 57 -2.19 0.74 8.07
C GLY A 57 -2.18 0.22 9.50
N CYS A 58 -3.35 -0.06 10.07
CA CYS A 58 -3.50 -0.61 11.43
C CYS A 58 -2.90 -2.01 11.57
N GLU A 59 -3.05 -2.86 10.56
CA GLU A 59 -2.43 -4.20 10.53
C GLU A 59 -0.89 -4.09 10.57
N PHE A 60 -0.32 -3.24 9.70
CA PHE A 60 1.13 -3.04 9.67
C PHE A 60 1.68 -2.34 10.92
N ASP A 61 0.94 -1.38 11.50
CA ASP A 61 1.30 -0.77 12.78
C ASP A 61 1.44 -1.84 13.87
N THR A 62 0.48 -2.75 13.96
CA THR A 62 0.48 -3.82 14.96
C THR A 62 1.67 -4.76 14.75
N ILE A 63 1.92 -5.20 13.51
CA ILE A 63 3.01 -6.12 13.17
C ILE A 63 4.37 -5.47 13.47
N LEU A 64 4.59 -4.23 13.02
CA LEU A 64 5.88 -3.57 13.17
C LEU A 64 6.17 -3.14 14.62
N PHE A 65 5.13 -2.79 15.37
CA PHE A 65 5.26 -2.50 16.80
C PHE A 65 5.74 -3.74 17.56
N ALA A 66 5.19 -4.91 17.23
CA ALA A 66 5.59 -6.18 17.85
C ALA A 66 7.06 -6.56 17.59
N ILE A 67 7.66 -6.07 16.49
CA ILE A 67 9.06 -6.34 16.11
C ILE A 67 10.00 -5.23 16.64
N LEU A 68 9.54 -4.41 17.59
CA LEU A 68 10.30 -3.37 18.28
C LEU A 68 10.82 -2.24 17.36
N VAL A 69 10.15 -2.00 16.23
CA VAL A 69 10.39 -0.81 15.43
C VAL A 69 9.78 0.39 16.15
N ARG A 70 10.53 1.50 16.27
CA ARG A 70 9.96 2.74 16.81
C ARG A 70 8.98 3.34 15.80
N LEU A 71 7.68 3.24 16.08
CA LEU A 71 6.63 3.72 15.18
C LEU A 71 6.08 5.09 15.56
N LYS A 72 5.65 5.82 14.53
CA LYS A 72 4.77 6.98 14.66
C LYS A 72 3.75 6.94 13.51
N SER A 73 2.48 6.88 13.84
CA SER A 73 1.39 6.85 12.85
C SER A 73 0.76 8.24 12.70
N ILE A 74 0.35 8.60 11.48
CA ILE A 74 -0.24 9.91 11.13
C ILE A 74 -1.45 9.73 10.22
#